data_AF-A0A258G7Y2-F1
#
_entry.id   AF-A0A258G7Y2-F1
#
_cell.length_a   1.000
_cell.length_b   1.000
_cell.length_c   1.000
_cell.angle_alpha   90.00
_cell.angle_beta   90.00
_cell.angle_gamma   90.00
#
_symmetry.space_group_name_H-M   'P 1'
#
loop_
_entity.id
_entity.type
_entity.pdbx_description
1 polymer ?
#
loop_
_entity_poly.entity_id
_entity_poly.type
_entity_poly.pdbx_seq_one_letter_code
_entity_poly.pdbx_strand_id
1 'polypeptide(L)'
;MAAITIVAYNGVTARANTTSAQSAAATVIKKVEIYNAEEAGYPTAFSQLTTASQTEAFHLTGVTVSGTAIAAQPTSPNTVNLWRCPATGTITGMMARYWKYDGTVGLTNLTTGTGAPATGTTGCAIVAS
;
A
#
# COMPACT_ATOMS: atom_id res chain seq x y z
N MET A 1 -34.58 -22.40 -13.42
CA MET A 1 -34.47 -21.29 -12.45
C MET A 1 -33.02 -20.88 -12.35
N ALA A 2 -32.73 -19.59 -12.51
CA ALA A 2 -31.40 -19.06 -12.84
C ALA A 2 -30.47 -18.96 -11.62
N ALA A 3 -29.34 -19.66 -11.67
CA ALA A 3 -28.19 -19.43 -10.80
C ALA A 3 -27.33 -18.30 -11.37
N ILE A 4 -27.80 -17.05 -11.24
CA ILE A 4 -27.09 -15.84 -11.74
C ILE A 4 -26.76 -14.87 -10.58
N THR A 5 -27.01 -15.26 -9.33
CA THR A 5 -26.84 -14.35 -8.17
C THR A 5 -25.52 -14.53 -7.43
N ILE A 6 -24.89 -15.70 -7.46
CA ILE A 6 -23.66 -15.98 -6.70
C ILE A 6 -22.42 -15.38 -7.38
N VAL A 7 -22.33 -15.46 -8.71
CA VAL A 7 -21.19 -14.93 -9.47
C VAL A 7 -21.20 -13.39 -9.53
N ALA A 8 -22.39 -12.78 -9.60
CA ALA A 8 -22.54 -11.33 -9.61
C ALA A 8 -22.21 -10.69 -8.25
N TYR A 9 -22.62 -11.31 -7.13
CA TYR A 9 -22.28 -10.82 -5.79
C TYR A 9 -20.79 -10.90 -5.50
N ASN A 10 -20.14 -12.01 -5.89
CA ASN A 10 -18.70 -12.14 -5.73
C ASN A 10 -17.92 -11.10 -6.56
N GLY A 11 -18.39 -10.76 -7.77
CA GLY A 11 -17.76 -9.73 -8.61
C GLY A 11 -17.94 -8.29 -8.11
N VAL A 12 -19.07 -7.95 -7.46
CA VAL A 12 -19.28 -6.59 -6.90
C VAL A 12 -18.45 -6.40 -5.63
N THR A 13 -18.48 -7.36 -4.71
CA THR A 13 -17.67 -7.30 -3.47
C THR A 13 -16.18 -7.32 -3.76
N ALA A 14 -15.73 -8.11 -4.75
CA ALA A 14 -14.35 -8.10 -5.21
C ALA A 14 -13.90 -6.74 -5.74
N ARG A 15 -14.74 -6.06 -6.53
CA ARG A 15 -14.46 -4.70 -7.02
C ARG A 15 -14.40 -3.70 -5.87
N ALA A 16 -15.36 -3.76 -4.94
CA ALA A 16 -15.36 -2.88 -3.76
C ALA A 16 -14.10 -3.07 -2.89
N ASN A 17 -13.68 -4.32 -2.65
CA ASN A 17 -12.46 -4.63 -1.91
C ASN A 17 -11.21 -4.13 -2.63
N THR A 18 -11.16 -4.26 -3.96
CA THR A 18 -10.05 -3.71 -4.76
C THR A 18 -9.98 -2.20 -4.66
N THR A 19 -11.10 -1.50 -4.80
CA THR A 19 -11.15 -0.04 -4.66
C THR A 19 -10.71 0.39 -3.27
N SER A 20 -11.12 -0.32 -2.22
CA SER A 20 -10.68 -0.06 -0.84
C SER A 20 -9.17 -0.25 -0.68
N ALA A 21 -8.62 -1.36 -1.20
CA ALA A 21 -7.19 -1.66 -1.15
C ALA A 21 -6.35 -0.62 -1.92
N GLN A 22 -6.80 -0.26 -3.12
CA GLN A 22 -6.17 0.76 -3.96
C GLN A 22 -6.23 2.14 -3.30
N SER A 23 -7.37 2.50 -2.70
CA SER A 23 -7.54 3.78 -1.99
C SER A 23 -6.61 3.86 -0.77
N ALA A 24 -6.50 2.76 -0.01
CA ALA A 24 -5.56 2.66 1.10
C ALA A 24 -4.11 2.84 0.62
N ALA A 25 -3.69 2.12 -0.42
CA ALA A 25 -2.35 2.24 -0.99
C ALA A 25 -2.07 3.65 -1.55
N ALA A 26 -3.02 4.26 -2.26
CA ALA A 26 -2.90 5.62 -2.77
C ALA A 26 -2.79 6.66 -1.65
N THR A 27 -3.52 6.45 -0.55
CA THR A 27 -3.42 7.32 0.64
C THR A 27 -2.04 7.21 1.26
N VAL A 28 -1.52 5.99 1.45
CA VAL A 28 -0.16 5.77 1.95
C VAL A 28 0.87 6.45 1.05
N ILE A 29 0.79 6.24 -0.27
CA ILE A 29 1.72 6.85 -1.23
C ILE A 29 1.69 8.39 -1.17
N LYS A 30 0.50 8.99 -1.12
CA LYS A 30 0.39 10.45 -0.98
C LYS A 30 1.00 10.96 0.33
N LYS A 31 0.81 10.22 1.43
CA LYS A 31 1.35 10.61 2.74
C LYS A 31 2.87 10.50 2.80
N VAL A 32 3.48 9.49 2.19
CA VAL A 32 4.95 9.38 2.12
C VAL A 32 5.57 10.46 1.21
N GLU A 33 4.87 10.88 0.14
CA GLU A 33 5.30 11.99 -0.69
C GLU A 33 5.23 13.33 0.05
N ILE A 34 4.17 13.55 0.84
CA ILE A 34 4.06 14.71 1.72
C ILE A 34 5.19 14.70 2.75
N TYR A 35 5.45 13.57 3.39
CA TYR A 35 6.58 13.42 4.33
C TYR A 35 7.91 13.77 3.65
N ASN A 36 8.15 13.27 2.43
CA ASN A 36 9.35 13.61 1.67
C ASN A 36 9.45 15.11 1.33
N ALA A 37 8.33 15.77 1.07
CA ALA A 37 8.30 17.21 0.81
C ALA A 37 8.57 18.05 2.06
N GLU A 38 8.08 17.63 3.24
CA GLU A 38 8.23 18.38 4.50
C GLU A 38 9.55 18.08 5.23
N GLU A 39 9.98 16.81 5.24
CA GLU A 39 11.14 16.33 6.00
C GLU A 39 12.40 16.12 5.11
N ALA A 40 12.30 16.44 3.82
CA ALA A 40 13.36 16.28 2.82
C ALA A 40 13.92 14.84 2.71
N GLY A 41 13.07 13.84 2.93
CA GLY A 41 13.42 12.42 2.75
C GLY A 41 12.23 11.50 2.98
N TYR A 42 12.29 10.27 2.49
CA TYR A 42 11.22 9.28 2.69
C TYR A 42 11.25 8.66 4.09
N PRO A 43 10.08 8.27 4.65
CA PRO A 43 10.03 7.65 5.97
C PRO A 43 10.73 6.29 5.98
N THR A 44 11.50 6.07 7.04
CA THR A 44 12.28 4.84 7.27
C THR A 44 11.48 3.77 8.01
N ALA A 45 10.46 4.19 8.77
CA ALA A 45 9.55 3.34 9.51
C ALA A 45 8.11 3.82 9.31
N PHE A 46 7.16 2.89 9.31
CA PHE A 46 5.76 3.22 9.12
C PHE A 46 5.17 4.02 10.30
N SER A 47 5.68 3.77 11.51
CA SER A 47 5.36 4.54 12.72
C SER A 47 5.52 6.05 12.52
N GLN A 48 6.47 6.51 11.71
CA GLN A 48 6.66 7.95 11.45
C GLN A 48 5.43 8.62 10.81
N LEU A 49 4.55 7.85 10.15
CA LEU A 49 3.31 8.36 9.57
C LEU A 49 2.11 8.19 10.51
N THR A 50 2.06 7.12 11.30
CA THR A 50 0.91 6.84 12.19
C THR A 50 1.02 7.48 13.56
N THR A 51 2.24 7.74 14.04
CA THR A 51 2.50 8.46 15.30
C THR A 51 2.77 9.95 15.05
N ALA A 52 2.75 10.41 13.80
CA ALA A 52 2.78 11.82 13.47
C ALA A 52 1.65 12.57 14.20
N SER A 53 1.86 13.83 14.55
CA SER A 53 0.78 14.65 15.10
C SER A 53 -0.36 14.75 14.08
N GLN A 54 -1.61 14.78 14.55
CA GLN A 54 -2.79 14.94 13.67
C GLN A 54 -2.78 16.26 12.88
N THR A 55 -1.94 17.22 13.28
CA THR A 55 -1.70 18.48 12.57
C THR A 55 -0.81 18.31 11.34
N GLU A 56 -0.02 17.24 11.28
CA GLU A 56 0.89 16.99 10.17
C GLU A 56 0.14 16.49 8.95
N ALA A 57 0.44 17.04 7.78
CA ALA A 57 -0.21 16.64 6.54
C ALA A 57 0.10 15.18 6.16
N PHE A 58 1.21 14.62 6.65
CA PHE A 58 1.60 13.21 6.49
C PHE A 58 1.01 12.24 7.54
N HIS A 59 0.22 12.73 8.51
CA HIS A 59 -0.44 11.83 9.47
C HIS A 59 -1.38 10.85 8.75
N LEU A 60 -1.18 9.56 8.99
CA LEU A 60 -1.89 8.48 8.33
C LEU A 60 -2.74 7.69 9.34
N THR A 61 -4.02 7.53 9.00
CA THR A 61 -5.04 6.84 9.80
C THR A 61 -5.97 6.05 8.87
N GLY A 62 -6.64 5.03 9.39
CA GLY A 62 -7.63 4.24 8.64
C GLY A 62 -7.07 3.19 7.68
N VAL A 63 -5.74 3.03 7.62
CA VAL A 63 -5.06 2.00 6.82
C VAL A 63 -4.35 1.00 7.74
N THR A 64 -4.52 -0.28 7.46
CA THR A 64 -3.78 -1.35 8.16
C THR A 64 -2.51 -1.61 7.40
N VAL A 65 -1.35 -1.32 7.99
CA VAL A 65 -0.07 -1.63 7.34
C VAL A 65 0.55 -2.88 7.91
N SER A 66 0.94 -3.76 6.99
CA SER A 66 1.66 -4.99 7.31
C SER A 66 3.16 -4.74 7.23
N GLY A 67 3.87 -5.00 8.33
CA GLY A 67 5.34 -5.05 8.38
C GLY A 67 5.92 -6.33 7.79
N THR A 68 5.09 -7.26 7.29
CA THR A 68 5.50 -8.52 6.68
C THR A 68 4.87 -8.68 5.30
N ALA A 69 5.55 -9.34 4.37
CA ALA A 69 5.08 -9.45 2.99
C ALA A 69 3.71 -10.14 2.95
N ILE A 70 2.71 -9.50 2.34
CA ILE A 70 1.45 -10.16 1.99
C ILE A 70 1.77 -11.33 1.06
N ALA A 71 1.67 -12.56 1.58
CA ALA A 71 1.90 -13.80 0.82
C ALA A 71 0.59 -14.41 0.27
N ALA A 72 -0.55 -14.02 0.84
CA ALA A 72 -1.88 -14.50 0.49
C ALA A 72 -2.91 -13.38 0.64
N GLN A 73 -4.13 -13.62 0.17
CA GLN A 73 -5.24 -12.68 0.30
C GLN A 73 -5.43 -12.23 1.76
N PRO A 74 -5.34 -10.92 2.05
CA PRO A 74 -5.62 -10.39 3.37
C PRO A 74 -7.11 -10.54 3.75
N THR A 75 -7.36 -10.80 5.04
CA THR A 75 -8.72 -10.81 5.62
C THR A 75 -9.38 -9.44 5.58
N SER A 76 -8.57 -8.37 5.68
CA SER A 76 -9.02 -6.99 5.61
C SER A 76 -8.49 -6.33 4.32
N PRO A 77 -9.36 -5.79 3.44
CA PRO A 77 -8.95 -5.26 2.14
C PRO A 77 -8.14 -3.96 2.24
N ASN A 78 -8.17 -3.27 3.38
CA ASN A 78 -7.34 -2.10 3.66
C ASN A 78 -5.90 -2.44 4.12
N THR A 79 -5.48 -3.71 4.00
CA THR A 79 -4.13 -4.15 4.34
C THR A 79 -3.14 -3.81 3.23
N VAL A 80 -2.10 -3.04 3.55
CA VAL A 80 -1.08 -2.58 2.59
C VAL A 80 0.32 -2.84 3.16
N ASN A 81 1.26 -3.25 2.33
CA ASN A 81 2.68 -3.25 2.68
C ASN A 81 3.36 -2.00 2.14
N LEU A 82 4.11 -1.31 2.99
CA LEU A 82 5.01 -0.27 2.53
C LEU A 82 6.41 -0.85 2.32
N TRP A 83 7.03 -0.50 1.20
CA TRP A 83 8.39 -0.90 0.86
C TRP A 83 9.20 0.34 0.54
N ARG A 84 10.46 0.33 0.98
CA ARG A 84 11.47 1.34 0.69
C ARG A 84 12.39 0.86 -0.42
N CYS A 85 12.79 1.79 -1.28
CA CYS A 85 13.67 1.55 -2.42
C CYS A 85 14.72 2.67 -2.49
N PRO A 86 16.03 2.36 -2.58
CA PRO A 86 16.65 1.04 -2.45
C PRO A 86 16.46 0.41 -1.06
N ALA A 87 16.68 -0.91 -0.97
CA ALA A 87 16.59 -1.69 0.27
C ALA A 87 17.61 -1.22 1.34
N THR A 88 18.75 -0.69 0.88
CA THR A 88 19.86 -0.21 1.71
C THR A 88 20.32 1.16 1.22
N GLY A 89 20.82 1.99 2.14
CA GLY A 89 21.26 3.35 1.85
C GLY A 89 20.13 4.38 1.87
N THR A 90 20.31 5.46 1.13
CA THR A 90 19.35 6.57 1.05
C THR A 90 18.13 6.14 0.26
N ILE A 91 16.93 6.26 0.87
CA ILE A 91 15.66 5.94 0.22
C ILE A 91 15.38 7.00 -0.84
N THR A 92 15.27 6.59 -2.11
CA THR A 92 14.99 7.48 -3.25
C THR A 92 13.56 7.31 -3.78
N GLY A 93 12.87 6.26 -3.34
CA GLY A 93 11.48 5.99 -3.65
C GLY A 93 10.85 4.97 -2.71
N MET A 94 9.53 4.87 -2.79
CA MET A 94 8.75 3.92 -2.00
C MET A 94 7.69 3.24 -2.85
N MET A 95 7.20 2.10 -2.40
CA MET A 95 6.03 1.48 -3.01
C MET A 95 5.07 0.91 -1.96
N ALA A 96 3.79 1.08 -2.22
CA ALA A 96 2.70 0.50 -1.47
C ALA A 96 2.18 -0.71 -2.24
N ARG A 97 2.22 -1.88 -1.62
CA ARG A 97 1.78 -3.14 -2.21
C ARG A 97 0.45 -3.55 -1.58
N TYR A 98 -0.56 -3.75 -2.43
CA TYR A 98 -1.91 -4.08 -2.00
C TYR A 98 -2.43 -5.31 -2.75
N TRP A 99 -3.42 -5.98 -2.16
CA TRP A 99 -4.06 -7.12 -2.79
C TRP A 99 -5.22 -6.65 -3.66
N LYS A 100 -5.21 -7.05 -4.94
CA LYS A 100 -6.30 -6.87 -5.88
C LYS A 100 -7.23 -8.07 -5.80
N TYR A 101 -8.53 -7.81 -5.64
CA TYR A 101 -9.57 -8.83 -5.44
C TYR A 101 -10.38 -9.11 -6.72
N ASP A 102 -10.31 -8.23 -7.72
CA ASP A 102 -11.01 -8.36 -9.00
C ASP A 102 -10.06 -8.57 -10.20
N GLY A 103 -10.60 -9.05 -11.32
CA GLY A 103 -9.82 -9.33 -12.53
C GLY A 103 -8.69 -10.33 -12.26
N THR A 104 -7.44 -9.95 -12.56
CA THR A 104 -6.24 -10.69 -12.16
C THR A 104 -6.00 -10.50 -10.66
N VAL A 105 -6.55 -11.41 -9.86
CA VAL A 105 -6.39 -11.43 -8.40
C VAL A 105 -4.91 -11.61 -8.04
N GLY A 106 -4.42 -10.82 -7.09
CA GLY A 106 -3.05 -10.92 -6.60
C GLY A 106 -2.45 -9.60 -6.15
N LEU A 107 -1.14 -9.60 -5.95
CA LEU A 107 -0.41 -8.42 -5.48
C LEU A 107 -0.23 -7.40 -6.60
N THR A 108 -0.58 -6.15 -6.32
CA THR A 108 -0.34 -5.00 -7.18
C THR A 108 0.49 -3.97 -6.42
N ASN A 109 1.38 -3.28 -7.15
CA ASN A 109 2.24 -2.25 -6.60
C ASN A 109 1.74 -0.86 -7.02
N LEU A 110 1.79 0.09 -6.11
CA LEU A 110 1.73 1.52 -6.40
C LEU A 110 3.06 2.14 -5.96
N THR A 111 3.77 2.80 -6.86
CA THR A 111 5.13 3.28 -6.63
C THR A 111 5.17 4.80 -6.58
N THR A 112 6.20 5.33 -5.92
CA THR A 112 6.50 6.76 -5.88
C THR A 112 7.99 7.01 -5.71
N GLY A 113 8.43 8.23 -6.06
CA GLY A 113 9.86 8.58 -6.11
C GLY A 113 10.61 7.89 -7.25
N THR A 114 11.94 7.93 -7.16
CA THR A 114 12.85 7.35 -8.17
C THR A 114 13.48 6.06 -7.63
N GLY A 115 13.49 5.00 -8.44
CA GLY A 115 14.11 3.72 -8.06
C GLY A 115 13.18 2.65 -7.47
N ALA A 116 11.89 2.95 -7.29
CA ALA A 116 10.90 1.91 -6.99
C ALA A 116 10.47 1.17 -8.28
N PRO A 117 10.60 -0.17 -8.35
CA PRO A 117 10.23 -0.91 -9.55
C PRO A 117 8.71 -0.96 -9.70
N ALA A 118 8.22 -0.67 -10.92
CA ALA A 118 6.80 -0.76 -11.25
C ALA A 118 6.24 -2.20 -11.10
N THR A 119 7.12 -3.21 -11.06
CA THR A 119 6.74 -4.61 -10.88
C THR A 119 7.76 -5.35 -10.01
N GLY A 120 7.26 -6.19 -9.11
CA GLY A 120 8.10 -6.98 -8.20
C GLY A 120 8.60 -6.17 -7.01
N THR A 121 9.61 -6.70 -6.31
CA THR A 121 10.19 -6.06 -5.11
C THR A 121 11.71 -6.05 -5.15
N THR A 122 12.30 -6.35 -6.30
CA THR A 122 13.75 -6.46 -6.48
C THR A 122 14.42 -5.13 -6.17
N GLY A 123 15.41 -5.15 -5.27
CA GLY A 123 16.12 -3.93 -4.85
C GLY A 123 15.40 -3.11 -3.78
N CYS A 124 14.26 -3.56 -3.27
CA CYS A 124 13.51 -2.88 -2.22
C CYS A 124 13.33 -3.78 -1.00
N ALA A 125 13.11 -3.17 0.17
CA ALA A 125 12.84 -3.87 1.42
C ALA A 125 11.52 -3.41 2.04
N ILE A 126 10.83 -4.29 2.77
CA ILE A 126 9.66 -3.89 3.54
C ILE A 126 10.07 -2.88 4.61
N VAL A 127 9.25 -1.85 4.75
CA VAL A 127 9.32 -0.92 5.87
C VAL A 127 8.69 -1.61 7.08
N ALA A 128 9.47 -1.75 8.14
CA ALA A 128 8.98 -2.33 9.39
C ALA A 128 7.92 -1.40 10.02
N SER A 129 6.97 -2.01 10.74
CA SER A 129 5.96 -1.34 11.56
C SER A 129 6.58 -0.67 12.77
#